data_AF-R7IB28-F1
#
_entry.id   AF-R7IB28-F1
#
_cell.length_a   1.000
_cell.length_b   1.000
_cell.length_c   1.000
_cell.angle_alpha   90.00
_cell.angle_beta   90.00
_cell.angle_gamma   90.00
#
_symmetry.space_group_name_H-M   'P 1'
#
loop_
_entity.id
_entity.type
_entity.pdbx_description
1 polymer ?
#
loop_
_entity_poly.entity_id
_entity_poly.type
_entity_poly.pdbx_seq_one_letter_code
_entity_poly.pdbx_strand_id
1 'polypeptide(L)'
;MREVKDMENFLIQAAYDEKAVETASVREITASGVSLVIPAEYLGMERMEGDPEDAEIYGFNSEESDGVAFFSLIPREDALPFGDVDSVIENVHEILEESQGLIRVGSGSTASGRPFIYTIIKNVTEEGVLQYTLTLQIALEDRALNVQGFFNETGDAKKRERAVYSLRRILSEPWAADPYDPTFTRGRLMTQAERAAWDRDYPTHALSEARKLVKCLVEKN
;
A
#
# COMPACT_ATOMS: atom_id res chain seq x y z
N MET A 1 17.33 21.51 -13.78
CA MET A 1 16.52 22.21 -12.75
C MET A 1 15.41 21.35 -12.15
N ARG A 2 14.89 20.33 -12.86
CA ARG A 2 13.91 19.36 -12.34
C ARG A 2 14.55 18.36 -11.36
N GLU A 3 15.67 17.76 -11.77
CA GLU A 3 16.43 16.77 -10.96
C GLU A 3 16.91 17.28 -9.60
N VAL A 4 17.28 18.56 -9.49
CA VAL A 4 17.76 19.14 -8.23
C VAL A 4 16.61 19.32 -7.23
N LYS A 5 15.39 19.64 -7.71
CA LYS A 5 14.19 19.74 -6.90
C LYS A 5 13.68 18.37 -6.44
N ASP A 6 13.82 17.36 -7.28
CA ASP A 6 13.44 15.98 -6.95
C ASP A 6 14.38 15.39 -5.88
N MET A 7 15.66 15.72 -5.95
CA MET A 7 16.66 15.31 -4.96
C MET A 7 16.54 16.08 -3.63
N GLU A 8 16.23 17.38 -3.66
CA GLU A 8 15.93 18.16 -2.45
C GLU A 8 14.62 17.71 -1.77
N ASN A 9 13.57 17.37 -2.53
CA ASN A 9 12.36 16.77 -1.97
C ASN A 9 12.63 15.37 -1.37
N PHE A 10 13.47 14.56 -2.02
CA PHE A 10 13.86 13.24 -1.49
C PHE A 10 14.65 13.37 -0.18
N LEU A 11 15.59 14.32 -0.09
CA LEU A 11 16.41 14.55 1.10
C LEU A 11 15.61 15.19 2.25
N ILE A 12 14.65 16.06 1.96
CA ILE A 12 13.75 16.63 2.98
C ILE A 12 12.78 15.55 3.49
N GLN A 13 12.28 14.66 2.62
CA GLN A 13 11.44 13.54 3.03
C GLN A 13 12.23 12.54 3.90
N ALA A 14 13.45 12.18 3.50
CA ALA A 14 14.33 11.29 4.27
C ALA A 14 14.75 11.90 5.62
N ALA A 15 15.02 13.20 5.68
CA ALA A 15 15.39 13.89 6.92
C ALA A 15 14.21 14.11 7.89
N TYR A 16 12.96 14.15 7.38
CA TYR A 16 11.76 14.12 8.22
C TYR A 16 11.42 12.71 8.70
N ASP A 17 11.76 11.67 7.91
CA ASP A 17 11.55 10.27 8.27
C ASP A 17 12.56 9.75 9.32
N GLU A 18 13.77 10.32 9.40
CA GLU A 18 14.81 9.88 10.35
C GLU A 18 14.57 10.27 11.82
N LYS A 19 13.65 11.20 12.13
CA LYS A 19 13.54 11.77 13.50
C LYS A 19 12.26 11.50 14.28
N ALA A 20 11.39 10.62 13.79
CA ALA A 20 10.22 10.17 14.54
C ALA A 20 9.96 8.68 14.34
N VAL A 21 10.93 7.85 14.73
CA VAL A 21 10.64 6.44 15.02
C VAL A 21 9.97 6.39 16.38
N GLU A 22 8.67 6.64 16.41
CA GLU A 22 7.84 5.91 17.36
C GLU A 22 8.01 4.45 16.92
N THR A 23 8.73 3.65 17.69
CA THR A 23 8.99 2.24 17.38
C THR A 23 7.66 1.53 17.33
N ALA A 24 7.04 1.48 16.15
CA ALA A 24 5.89 0.64 15.89
C ALA A 24 6.31 -0.77 16.34
N SER A 25 5.59 -1.31 17.30
CA SER A 25 5.81 -2.67 17.78
C SER A 25 5.72 -3.61 16.59
N VAL A 26 6.73 -4.46 16.41
CA VAL A 26 6.79 -5.47 15.34
C VAL A 26 6.78 -6.86 15.94
N ARG A 27 6.44 -7.86 15.12
CA ARG A 27 6.51 -9.27 15.49
C ARG A 27 7.13 -10.09 14.36
N GLU A 28 7.80 -11.16 14.73
CA GLU A 28 8.25 -12.19 13.81
C GLU A 28 7.13 -13.21 13.57
N ILE A 29 7.00 -13.63 12.32
CA ILE A 29 6.11 -14.68 11.85
C ILE A 29 6.88 -15.62 10.93
N THR A 30 6.31 -16.79 10.63
CA THR A 30 6.75 -17.64 9.52
C THR A 30 5.57 -17.86 8.62
N ALA A 31 5.63 -17.31 7.41
CA ALA A 31 4.59 -17.45 6.40
C ALA A 31 5.12 -18.21 5.19
N SER A 32 4.46 -19.33 4.86
CA SER A 32 4.86 -20.22 3.76
C SER A 32 6.36 -20.62 3.81
N GLY A 33 6.90 -20.83 5.01
CA GLY A 33 8.31 -21.18 5.24
C GLY A 33 9.30 -20.00 5.18
N VAL A 34 8.82 -18.77 4.98
CA VAL A 34 9.63 -17.55 5.00
C VAL A 34 9.46 -16.86 6.34
N SER A 35 10.57 -16.62 7.05
CA SER A 35 10.55 -15.78 8.26
C SER A 35 10.39 -14.32 7.89
N LEU A 36 9.38 -13.67 8.47
CA LEU A 36 9.04 -12.28 8.17
C LEU A 36 8.83 -11.48 9.44
N VAL A 37 9.13 -10.19 9.37
CA VAL A 37 8.76 -9.18 10.37
C VAL A 37 7.56 -8.40 9.84
N ILE A 38 6.47 -8.38 10.62
CA ILE A 38 5.24 -7.64 10.34
C ILE A 38 4.86 -6.74 11.53
N PRO A 39 3.97 -5.74 11.36
CA PRO A 39 3.48 -4.95 12.48
C PRO A 39 2.79 -5.82 13.56
N ALA A 40 3.00 -5.50 14.84
CA ALA A 40 2.61 -6.38 15.95
C ALA A 40 1.10 -6.52 16.16
N GLU A 41 0.32 -5.53 15.73
CA GLU A 41 -1.14 -5.52 15.77
C GLU A 41 -1.79 -6.51 14.80
N TYR A 42 -1.02 -7.05 13.85
CA TYR A 42 -1.49 -8.11 12.96
C TYR A 42 -1.46 -9.44 13.70
N LEU A 43 -2.63 -10.04 13.84
CA LEU A 43 -2.84 -11.30 14.52
C LEU A 43 -3.19 -12.39 13.51
N GLY A 44 -2.65 -13.58 13.73
CA GLY A 44 -2.96 -14.74 12.89
C GLY A 44 -4.45 -15.06 12.96
N MET A 45 -5.04 -15.34 11.81
CA MET A 45 -6.46 -15.66 11.65
C MET A 45 -6.64 -17.12 11.22
N GLU A 46 -7.77 -17.71 11.59
CA GLU A 46 -8.17 -19.00 11.04
C GLU A 46 -8.61 -18.81 9.58
N ARG A 47 -8.20 -19.74 8.71
CA ARG A 47 -8.66 -19.78 7.32
C ARG A 47 -10.15 -20.07 7.28
N MET A 48 -10.85 -19.32 6.44
CA MET A 48 -12.26 -19.48 6.13
C MET A 48 -12.43 -20.22 4.79
N GLU A 49 -13.65 -20.71 4.54
CA GLU A 49 -14.00 -21.32 3.27
C GLU A 49 -13.84 -20.30 2.13
N GLY A 50 -13.04 -20.64 1.11
CA GLY A 50 -12.73 -19.77 -0.02
C GLY A 50 -11.39 -19.06 0.08
N ASP A 51 -10.70 -19.09 1.23
CA ASP A 51 -9.35 -18.57 1.34
C ASP A 51 -8.34 -19.43 0.57
N PRO A 52 -7.23 -18.87 0.05
CA PRO A 52 -6.21 -19.65 -0.64
C PRO A 52 -5.63 -20.73 0.28
N GLU A 53 -5.57 -21.98 -0.20
CA GLU A 53 -5.17 -23.13 0.62
C GLU A 53 -3.77 -22.98 1.25
N ASP A 54 -2.83 -22.35 0.54
CA ASP A 54 -1.44 -22.21 0.97
C ASP A 54 -1.11 -20.84 1.58
N ALA A 55 -2.13 -20.01 1.86
CA ALA A 55 -1.93 -18.69 2.43
C ALA A 55 -1.98 -18.70 3.96
N GLU A 56 -1.00 -18.05 4.58
CA GLU A 56 -1.07 -17.65 5.98
C GLU A 56 -1.77 -16.29 6.08
N ILE A 57 -2.69 -16.15 7.04
CA ILE A 57 -3.59 -14.99 7.11
C ILE A 57 -3.34 -14.22 8.39
N TYR A 58 -3.12 -12.91 8.26
CA TYR A 58 -2.97 -12.01 9.38
C TYR A 58 -3.89 -10.80 9.21
N GLY A 59 -4.64 -10.46 10.24
CA GLY A 59 -5.54 -9.32 10.22
C GLY A 59 -5.40 -8.43 11.44
N PHE A 60 -5.98 -7.24 11.33
CA PHE A 60 -6.06 -6.28 12.41
C PHE A 60 -7.43 -5.58 12.39
N ASN A 61 -7.77 -4.97 13.52
CA ASN A 61 -8.94 -4.11 13.65
C ASN A 61 -8.56 -2.88 14.48
N SER A 62 -8.90 -1.70 13.97
CA SER A 62 -8.62 -0.42 14.59
C SER A 62 -9.87 0.48 14.58
N GLU A 63 -9.75 1.71 15.08
CA GLU A 63 -10.87 2.65 15.18
C GLU A 63 -11.39 3.13 13.80
N GLU A 64 -10.49 3.35 12.84
CA GLU A 64 -10.82 3.96 11.53
C GLU A 64 -10.58 2.99 10.36
N SER A 65 -10.10 1.77 10.64
CA SER A 65 -9.93 0.73 9.62
C SER A 65 -9.87 -0.68 10.18
N ASP A 66 -10.18 -1.64 9.33
CA ASP A 66 -9.81 -3.04 9.51
C ASP A 66 -9.07 -3.54 8.26
N GLY A 67 -8.41 -4.68 8.38
CA GLY A 67 -7.81 -5.29 7.23
C GLY A 67 -7.28 -6.69 7.47
N VAL A 68 -7.05 -7.37 6.35
CA VAL A 68 -6.50 -8.73 6.30
C VAL A 68 -5.41 -8.78 5.24
N ALA A 69 -4.34 -9.52 5.51
CA ALA A 69 -3.24 -9.77 4.59
C ALA A 69 -2.99 -11.28 4.47
N PHE A 70 -2.96 -11.74 3.24
CA PHE A 70 -2.67 -13.11 2.83
C PHE A 70 -1.22 -13.19 2.37
N PHE A 71 -0.48 -14.15 2.92
CA PHE A 71 0.91 -14.39 2.61
C PHE A 71 1.04 -15.76 1.94
N SER A 72 1.49 -15.79 0.69
CA SER A 72 1.66 -17.02 -0.07
C SER A 72 2.92 -16.97 -0.92
N LEU A 73 3.37 -18.15 -1.39
CA LEU A 73 4.41 -18.23 -2.41
C LEU A 73 3.78 -18.43 -3.77
N ILE A 74 4.25 -17.67 -4.76
CA ILE A 74 3.87 -17.83 -6.16
C ILE A 74 5.09 -18.19 -7.00
N PRO A 75 4.90 -18.91 -8.13
CA PRO A 75 5.94 -19.11 -9.14
C PRO A 75 6.53 -17.78 -9.61
N ARG A 76 7.82 -17.78 -9.96
CA ARG A 76 8.50 -16.56 -10.42
C ARG A 76 7.91 -15.99 -11.71
N GLU A 77 7.35 -16.83 -12.57
CA GLU A 77 6.67 -16.44 -13.81
C GLU A 77 5.33 -15.70 -13.60
N ASP A 78 4.67 -15.95 -12.47
CA ASP A 78 3.40 -15.29 -12.11
C ASP A 78 3.62 -13.97 -11.36
N ALA A 79 4.88 -13.68 -11.00
CA ALA A 79 5.21 -12.45 -10.30
C ALA A 79 5.22 -11.25 -11.24
N LEU A 80 4.81 -10.10 -10.71
CA LEU A 80 4.94 -8.79 -11.33
C LEU A 80 6.39 -8.55 -11.80
N PRO A 81 6.58 -7.77 -12.87
CA PRO A 81 7.91 -7.52 -13.42
C PRO A 81 8.74 -6.63 -12.48
N PHE A 82 9.54 -7.24 -11.61
CA PHE A 82 10.40 -6.50 -10.67
C PHE A 82 11.27 -5.47 -11.37
N GLY A 83 11.23 -4.24 -10.90
CA GLY A 83 12.01 -3.12 -11.45
C GLY A 83 11.39 -2.45 -12.67
N ASP A 84 10.28 -2.96 -13.20
CA ASP A 84 9.56 -2.37 -14.33
C ASP A 84 8.22 -1.77 -13.88
N VAL A 85 8.32 -0.59 -13.28
CA VAL A 85 7.17 0.15 -12.74
C VAL A 85 6.24 0.62 -13.86
N ASP A 86 6.79 1.04 -15.00
CA ASP A 86 6.02 1.59 -16.11
C ASP A 86 5.10 0.52 -16.72
N SER A 87 5.61 -0.69 -16.97
CA SER A 87 4.79 -1.80 -17.46
C SER A 87 3.65 -2.17 -16.51
N VAL A 88 3.87 -2.08 -15.18
CA VAL A 88 2.81 -2.33 -14.19
C VAL A 88 1.76 -1.22 -14.21
N ILE A 89 2.17 0.05 -14.31
CA ILE A 89 1.24 1.18 -14.41
C ILE A 89 0.38 1.05 -15.66
N GLU A 90 1.00 0.79 -16.81
CA GLU A 90 0.29 0.60 -18.10
C GLU A 90 -0.72 -0.54 -18.00
N ASN A 91 -0.30 -1.71 -17.50
CA ASN A 91 -1.18 -2.86 -17.36
C ASN A 91 -2.36 -2.57 -16.42
N VAL A 92 -2.11 -1.92 -15.27
CA VAL A 92 -3.18 -1.52 -14.35
C VAL A 92 -4.15 -0.56 -15.06
N HIS A 93 -3.66 0.47 -15.74
CA HIS A 93 -4.51 1.42 -16.46
C HIS A 93 -5.40 0.77 -17.55
N GLU A 94 -4.93 -0.31 -18.18
CA GLU A 94 -5.69 -1.06 -19.16
C GLU A 94 -6.86 -1.85 -18.53
N ILE A 95 -6.63 -2.50 -17.39
CA ILE A 95 -7.59 -3.44 -16.78
C ILE A 95 -8.47 -2.82 -15.69
N LEU A 96 -8.13 -1.62 -15.22
CA LEU A 96 -8.80 -0.97 -14.09
C LEU A 96 -10.28 -0.66 -14.39
N GLU A 97 -11.14 -1.07 -13.46
CA GLU A 97 -12.59 -0.89 -13.54
C GLU A 97 -13.04 0.52 -13.09
N GLU A 98 -14.29 0.90 -13.38
CA GLU A 98 -14.82 2.23 -13.03
C GLU A 98 -14.89 2.49 -11.52
N SER A 99 -15.02 1.43 -10.72
CA SER A 99 -15.05 1.47 -9.25
C SER A 99 -13.65 1.58 -8.62
N GLN A 100 -12.60 1.43 -9.42
CA GLN A 100 -11.23 1.26 -8.96
C GLN A 100 -10.34 2.47 -9.29
N GLY A 101 -9.17 2.56 -8.67
CA GLY A 101 -8.26 3.69 -8.81
C GLY A 101 -6.83 3.34 -8.45
N LEU A 102 -5.86 3.65 -9.29
CA LEU A 102 -4.46 3.46 -8.95
C LEU A 102 -4.01 4.51 -7.93
N ILE A 103 -3.51 4.06 -6.77
CA ILE A 103 -2.94 4.93 -5.74
C ILE A 103 -1.42 4.95 -5.81
N ARG A 104 -0.81 3.78 -6.03
CA ARG A 104 0.65 3.66 -6.06
C ARG A 104 1.07 2.39 -6.77
N VAL A 105 2.11 2.49 -7.58
CA VAL A 105 3.07 1.45 -7.91
C VAL A 105 4.42 1.84 -7.32
N GLY A 106 5.07 0.93 -6.62
CA GLY A 106 6.40 1.15 -6.06
C GLY A 106 7.28 -0.07 -6.22
N SER A 107 8.58 0.15 -6.38
CA SER A 107 9.58 -0.91 -6.48
C SER A 107 10.87 -0.52 -5.78
N GLY A 108 11.73 -1.49 -5.51
CA GLY A 108 13.04 -1.25 -4.94
C GLY A 108 13.70 -2.53 -4.47
N SER A 109 14.54 -2.41 -3.46
CA SER A 109 15.14 -3.53 -2.74
C SER A 109 14.77 -3.47 -1.27
N THR A 110 14.47 -4.62 -0.67
CA THR A 110 14.28 -4.73 0.76
C THR A 110 15.61 -4.51 1.50
N ALA A 111 15.59 -4.42 2.83
CA ALA A 111 16.79 -4.27 3.65
C ALA A 111 17.79 -5.42 3.47
N SER A 112 17.31 -6.63 3.17
CA SER A 112 18.16 -7.78 2.80
C SER A 112 18.65 -7.78 1.35
N GLY A 113 18.28 -6.77 0.55
CA GLY A 113 18.70 -6.62 -0.84
C GLY A 113 17.81 -7.36 -1.85
N ARG A 114 16.65 -7.89 -1.44
CA ARG A 114 15.74 -8.59 -2.36
C ARG A 114 14.91 -7.60 -3.17
N PRO A 115 14.81 -7.73 -4.50
CA PRO A 115 13.90 -6.92 -5.28
C PRO A 115 12.45 -7.05 -4.79
N PHE A 116 11.73 -5.93 -4.74
CA PHE A 116 10.30 -5.93 -4.49
C PHE A 116 9.58 -5.03 -5.48
N ILE A 117 8.29 -5.30 -5.67
CA ILE A 117 7.36 -4.43 -6.38
C ILE A 117 5.99 -4.53 -5.72
N TYR A 118 5.23 -3.44 -5.70
CA TYR A 118 3.88 -3.45 -5.16
C TYR A 118 2.95 -2.49 -5.89
N THR A 119 1.66 -2.79 -5.82
CA THR A 119 0.58 -1.89 -6.17
C THR A 119 -0.33 -1.64 -4.97
N ILE A 120 -0.87 -0.43 -4.88
CA ILE A 120 -2.02 -0.11 -4.04
C ILE A 120 -3.09 0.43 -4.99
N ILE A 121 -4.23 -0.25 -5.02
CA ILE A 121 -5.40 0.13 -5.79
C ILE A 121 -6.51 0.42 -4.80
N LYS A 122 -7.21 1.55 -4.95
CA LYS A 122 -8.44 1.79 -4.22
C LYS A 122 -9.62 1.22 -4.98
N ASN A 123 -10.59 0.72 -4.24
CA ASN A 123 -11.80 0.10 -4.75
C ASN A 123 -12.98 0.63 -3.94
N VAL A 124 -14.07 0.97 -4.61
CA VAL A 124 -15.36 1.18 -3.95
C VAL A 124 -16.15 -0.12 -4.08
N THR A 125 -16.42 -0.81 -2.97
CA THR A 125 -17.19 -2.07 -2.97
C THR A 125 -18.62 -1.82 -3.44
N GLU A 126 -19.36 -2.89 -3.74
CA GLU A 126 -20.77 -2.79 -4.10
C GLU A 126 -21.61 -2.13 -2.98
N GLU A 127 -21.23 -2.32 -1.70
CA GLU A 127 -21.88 -1.63 -0.57
C GLU A 127 -21.42 -0.16 -0.40
N GLY A 128 -20.52 0.33 -1.25
CA GLY A 128 -20.01 1.69 -1.21
C GLY A 128 -18.91 1.91 -0.16
N VAL A 129 -18.31 0.84 0.36
CA VAL A 129 -17.17 0.92 1.28
C VAL A 129 -15.89 1.19 0.48
N LEU A 130 -15.06 2.11 0.97
CA LEU A 130 -13.74 2.35 0.37
C LEU A 130 -12.75 1.33 0.93
N GLN A 131 -12.16 0.56 0.02
CA GLN A 131 -11.15 -0.46 0.30
C GLN A 131 -9.87 -0.15 -0.45
N TYR A 132 -8.72 -0.35 0.17
CA TYR A 132 -7.42 -0.32 -0.49
C TYR A 132 -6.90 -1.75 -0.60
N THR A 133 -6.63 -2.20 -1.83
CA THR A 133 -6.03 -3.50 -2.12
C THR A 133 -4.54 -3.31 -2.36
N LEU A 134 -3.74 -3.98 -1.53
CA LEU A 134 -2.30 -4.10 -1.67
C LEU A 134 -1.98 -5.41 -2.40
N THR A 135 -1.12 -5.33 -3.42
CA THR A 135 -0.36 -6.50 -3.89
C THR A 135 1.11 -6.15 -3.78
N LEU A 136 1.84 -6.77 -2.85
CA LEU A 136 3.28 -6.63 -2.69
C LEU A 136 3.93 -7.97 -2.99
N GLN A 137 4.95 -7.96 -3.84
CA GLN A 137 5.74 -9.14 -4.15
C GLN A 137 7.21 -8.89 -3.85
N ILE A 138 7.87 -9.86 -3.23
CA ILE A 138 9.30 -9.84 -2.91
C ILE A 138 9.94 -11.05 -3.58
N ALA A 139 10.99 -10.81 -4.36
CA ALA A 139 11.71 -11.84 -5.07
C ALA A 139 12.44 -12.80 -4.11
N LEU A 140 12.26 -14.09 -4.36
CA LEU A 140 13.05 -15.19 -3.79
C LEU A 140 13.79 -15.88 -4.96
N GLU A 141 14.56 -16.94 -4.68
CA GLU A 141 15.40 -17.59 -5.72
C GLU A 141 14.59 -18.09 -6.93
N ASP A 142 13.62 -18.99 -6.70
CA ASP A 142 12.78 -19.62 -7.72
C ASP A 142 11.29 -19.21 -7.65
N ARG A 143 10.96 -18.32 -6.70
CA ARG A 143 9.59 -17.93 -6.35
C ARG A 143 9.50 -16.45 -6.01
N ALA A 144 8.30 -15.95 -5.78
CA ALA A 144 8.09 -14.70 -5.08
C ALA A 144 7.21 -14.93 -3.85
N LEU A 145 7.55 -14.24 -2.75
CA LEU A 145 6.59 -14.03 -1.68
C LEU A 145 5.55 -13.04 -2.19
N ASN A 146 4.28 -13.43 -2.17
CA ASN A 146 3.14 -12.60 -2.50
C ASN A 146 2.39 -12.23 -1.22
N VAL A 147 2.18 -10.94 -1.03
CA VAL A 147 1.38 -10.37 0.06
C VAL A 147 0.21 -9.63 -0.57
N GLN A 148 -0.97 -10.22 -0.43
CA GLN A 148 -2.22 -9.61 -0.87
C GLN A 148 -2.98 -9.09 0.35
N GLY A 149 -3.18 -7.78 0.42
CA GLY A 149 -3.85 -7.13 1.55
C GLY A 149 -5.13 -6.41 1.14
N PHE A 150 -6.13 -6.45 2.01
CA PHE A 150 -7.40 -5.74 1.84
C PHE A 150 -7.64 -4.89 3.08
N PHE A 151 -7.77 -3.58 2.89
CA PHE A 151 -7.84 -2.60 3.97
C PHE A 151 -9.10 -1.77 3.82
N ASN A 152 -10.05 -1.92 4.74
CA ASN A 152 -11.34 -1.25 4.66
C ASN A 152 -11.38 -0.04 5.59
N GLU A 153 -12.00 1.02 5.11
CA GLU A 153 -12.39 2.15 5.94
C GLU A 153 -13.56 1.77 6.86
N THR A 154 -13.39 1.97 8.18
CA THR A 154 -14.44 1.76 9.19
C THR A 154 -14.64 3.01 10.06
N GLY A 155 -15.70 3.03 10.87
CA GLY A 155 -15.95 4.16 11.78
C GLY A 155 -16.12 5.50 11.04
N ASP A 156 -15.45 6.56 11.53
CA ASP A 156 -15.44 7.90 10.89
C ASP A 156 -14.28 8.06 9.90
N ALA A 157 -14.08 7.08 9.01
CA ALA A 157 -12.98 7.08 8.04
C ALA A 157 -12.93 8.34 7.13
N LYS A 158 -14.07 8.99 6.90
CA LYS A 158 -14.14 10.24 6.12
C LYS A 158 -13.54 11.45 6.83
N LYS A 159 -13.07 11.31 8.08
CA LYS A 159 -12.41 12.39 8.84
C LYS A 159 -11.17 12.91 8.12
N ARG A 160 -10.33 12.03 7.57
CA ARG A 160 -9.16 12.41 6.76
C ARG A 160 -9.57 13.21 5.53
N GLU A 161 -10.47 12.63 4.73
CA GLU A 161 -11.00 13.26 3.51
C GLU A 161 -11.60 14.66 3.80
N ARG A 162 -12.46 14.79 4.82
CA ARG A 162 -13.10 16.07 5.20
C ARG A 162 -12.08 17.12 5.63
N ALA A 163 -11.10 16.74 6.44
CA ALA A 163 -10.08 17.65 6.93
C ALA A 163 -9.21 18.16 5.78
N VAL A 164 -8.71 17.27 4.91
CA VAL A 164 -7.90 17.66 3.76
C VAL A 164 -8.72 18.47 2.75
N TYR A 165 -9.98 18.10 2.51
CA TYR A 165 -10.88 18.83 1.63
C TYR A 165 -11.17 20.25 2.14
N SER A 166 -11.13 20.49 3.46
CA SER A 166 -11.27 21.84 4.03
C SER A 166 -10.10 22.75 3.70
N LEU A 167 -8.90 22.17 3.49
CA LEU A 167 -7.67 22.87 3.15
C LEU A 167 -7.53 23.12 1.64
N ARG A 168 -8.40 22.53 0.81
CA ARG A 168 -8.31 22.59 -0.68
C ARG A 168 -8.19 23.99 -1.26
N ARG A 169 -8.70 25.02 -0.57
CA ARG A 169 -8.65 26.41 -1.06
C ARG A 169 -7.22 26.97 -1.10
N ILE A 170 -6.28 26.32 -0.41
CA ILE A 170 -4.86 26.67 -0.34
C ILE A 170 -4.04 25.78 -1.29
N LEU A 171 -4.60 24.66 -1.74
CA LEU A 171 -3.95 23.69 -2.62
C LEU A 171 -4.31 24.05 -4.06
N SER A 172 -3.34 24.47 -4.86
CA SER A 172 -3.54 24.90 -6.26
C SER A 172 -3.72 23.75 -7.26
N GLU A 173 -3.91 22.53 -6.78
CA GLU A 173 -3.93 21.30 -7.57
C GLU A 173 -5.35 20.73 -7.65
N PRO A 174 -5.68 19.93 -8.68
CA PRO A 174 -6.95 19.23 -8.77
C PRO A 174 -7.20 18.35 -7.54
N TRP A 175 -8.46 18.25 -7.11
CA TRP A 175 -8.82 17.43 -5.94
C TRP A 175 -8.46 15.95 -6.14
N ALA A 176 -8.70 15.44 -7.34
CA ALA A 176 -8.40 14.08 -7.73
C ALA A 176 -7.73 14.07 -9.12
N ALA A 177 -6.70 13.25 -9.27
CA ALA A 177 -5.95 13.05 -10.49
C ALA A 177 -5.25 11.69 -10.44
N ASP A 178 -4.93 11.11 -11.59
CA ASP A 178 -4.06 9.96 -11.63
C ASP A 178 -2.64 10.33 -11.15
N PRO A 179 -1.98 9.51 -10.33
CA PRO A 179 -0.66 9.83 -9.79
C PRO A 179 0.49 9.75 -10.82
N TYR A 180 0.26 9.16 -11.99
CA TYR A 180 1.30 8.90 -13.00
C TYR A 180 1.03 9.60 -14.34
N ASP A 181 -0.24 9.69 -14.76
CA ASP A 181 -0.63 10.31 -16.03
C ASP A 181 -1.74 11.36 -15.83
N PRO A 182 -1.42 12.67 -15.91
CA PRO A 182 -2.42 13.73 -15.72
C PRO A 182 -3.53 13.74 -16.79
N THR A 183 -3.38 12.98 -17.87
CA THR A 183 -4.41 12.82 -18.92
C THR A 183 -5.30 11.61 -18.70
N PHE A 184 -4.96 10.72 -17.77
CA PHE A 184 -5.79 9.59 -17.38
C PHE A 184 -6.94 10.06 -16.47
N THR A 185 -8.17 9.90 -16.95
CA THR A 185 -9.39 10.40 -16.26
C THR A 185 -10.41 9.31 -15.95
N ARG A 186 -10.06 8.04 -16.12
CA ARG A 186 -10.96 6.90 -15.89
C ARG A 186 -10.93 6.44 -14.43
N GLY A 187 -12.00 5.78 -14.00
CA GLY A 187 -12.10 5.18 -12.66
C GLY A 187 -12.20 6.21 -11.53
N ARG A 188 -11.87 5.75 -10.32
CA ARG A 188 -11.76 6.54 -9.10
C ARG A 188 -10.34 7.08 -8.98
N LEU A 189 -10.09 8.28 -9.51
CA LEU A 189 -8.76 8.91 -9.45
C LEU A 189 -8.29 9.17 -8.01
N MET A 190 -6.98 9.09 -7.76
CA MET A 190 -6.38 9.35 -6.45
C MET A 190 -6.71 10.77 -5.97
N THR A 191 -7.17 10.93 -4.73
CA THR A 191 -7.47 12.24 -4.12
C THR A 191 -6.25 12.82 -3.40
N GLN A 192 -6.28 14.11 -3.13
CA GLN A 192 -5.25 14.76 -2.31
C GLN A 192 -5.18 14.21 -0.87
N ALA A 193 -6.29 13.71 -0.33
CA ALA A 193 -6.30 13.12 1.00
C ALA A 193 -5.53 11.81 1.03
N GLU A 194 -5.48 11.07 -0.08
CA GLU A 194 -4.80 9.77 -0.18
C GLU A 194 -3.28 9.91 -0.26
N ARG A 195 -2.71 11.11 -0.25
CA ARG A 195 -1.25 11.32 -0.26
C ARG A 195 -0.58 10.86 1.04
N ALA A 196 0.63 10.31 0.91
CA ALA A 196 1.40 9.77 2.05
C ALA A 196 1.74 10.81 3.12
N ALA A 197 1.78 12.10 2.77
CA ALA A 197 2.05 13.19 3.71
C ALA A 197 1.05 13.26 4.88
N TRP A 198 -0.14 12.67 4.73
CA TRP A 198 -1.17 12.64 5.77
C TRP A 198 -1.09 11.41 6.68
N ASP A 199 -0.27 10.40 6.36
CA ASP A 199 -0.30 9.12 7.07
C ASP A 199 0.10 9.27 8.54
N ARG A 200 0.99 10.23 8.86
CA ARG A 200 1.36 10.55 10.25
C ARG A 200 0.19 11.12 11.06
N ASP A 201 -0.61 11.98 10.44
CA ASP A 201 -1.71 12.66 11.12
C ASP A 201 -2.99 11.77 11.17
N TYR A 202 -3.02 10.71 10.34
CA TYR A 202 -4.09 9.71 10.25
C TYR A 202 -3.52 8.28 10.24
N PRO A 203 -2.87 7.83 11.33
CA PRO A 203 -2.12 6.57 11.34
C PRO A 203 -3.01 5.32 11.26
N THR A 204 -4.25 5.39 11.75
CA THR A 204 -5.23 4.28 11.76
C THR A 204 -6.11 4.25 10.52
N HIS A 205 -5.88 5.13 9.55
CA HIS A 205 -6.61 5.14 8.29
C HIS A 205 -6.19 3.94 7.43
N ALA A 206 -7.14 3.33 6.71
CA ALA A 206 -6.92 2.09 5.94
C ALA A 206 -5.70 2.17 5.00
N LEU A 207 -5.56 3.26 4.25
CA LEU A 207 -4.40 3.48 3.38
C LEU A 207 -3.07 3.67 4.14
N SER A 208 -3.10 4.28 5.33
CA SER A 208 -1.91 4.42 6.18
C SER A 208 -1.45 3.06 6.68
N GLU A 209 -2.39 2.19 7.08
CA GLU A 209 -2.09 0.82 7.50
C GLU A 209 -1.55 -0.03 6.35
N ALA A 210 -2.10 0.09 5.13
CA ALA A 210 -1.55 -0.56 3.94
C ALA A 210 -0.09 -0.17 3.68
N ARG A 211 0.22 1.13 3.74
CA ARG A 211 1.60 1.64 3.56
C ARG A 211 2.52 1.26 4.69
N LYS A 212 2.02 1.20 5.93
CA LYS A 212 2.76 0.76 7.10
C LYS A 212 3.16 -0.71 6.97
N LEU A 213 2.29 -1.57 6.46
CA LEU A 213 2.63 -2.96 6.14
C LEU A 213 3.74 -3.05 5.09
N VAL A 214 3.61 -2.31 3.98
CA VAL A 214 4.66 -2.24 2.93
C VAL A 214 5.99 -1.78 3.52
N LYS A 215 5.99 -0.68 4.28
CA LYS A 215 7.18 -0.13 4.92
C LYS A 215 7.84 -1.15 5.84
N CYS A 216 7.06 -1.80 6.70
CA CYS A 216 7.55 -2.84 7.60
C CYS A 216 8.20 -4.00 6.83
N LEU A 217 7.51 -4.52 5.80
CA LEU A 217 8.01 -5.64 5.02
C LEU A 217 9.30 -5.31 4.25
N VAL A 218 9.40 -4.11 3.67
CA VAL A 218 10.57 -3.68 2.90
C VAL A 218 11.76 -3.32 3.80
N GLU A 219 11.54 -2.65 4.93
CA GLU A 219 12.63 -2.14 5.77
C GLU A 219 13.16 -3.16 6.80
N LYS A 220 12.40 -4.23 7.08
CA LYS A 220 12.74 -5.21 8.12
C LYS A 220 13.09 -6.60 7.59
N ASN A 221 12.96 -6.84 6.28
CA ASN A 221 13.19 -8.15 5.66
C ASN A 221 14.08 -8.07 4.41
#